data_AF-X8GXE7-F1
#
_entry.id   AF-X8GXE7-F1
#
_cell.length_a   1.000
_cell.length_b   1.000
_cell.length_c   1.000
_cell.angle_alpha   90.00
_cell.angle_beta   90.00
_cell.angle_gamma   90.00
#
_symmetry.space_group_name_H-M   'P 1'
#
loop_
_entity.id
_entity.type
_entity.pdbx_description
1 polymer ?
#
loop_
_entity_poly.entity_id
_entity_poly.type
_entity_poly.pdbx_seq_one_letter_code
_entity_poly.pdbx_strand_id
1 'polypeptide(L)' 'MTKYKVIYHWSDGTEDEEDELFDSEDEAQEAGLYGLSCAKLGGEILEMSNPGDYPFHESDYEDDDFEVVEVDE' A
#
# COMPACT_ATOMS: atom_id res chain seq x y z
N MET A 1 -23.19 -6.53 5.92
CA MET A 1 -22.97 -6.94 4.52
C MET A 1 -21.53 -7.43 4.47
N THR A 2 -21.15 -8.31 3.55
CA THR A 2 -19.73 -8.61 3.37
C THR A 2 -19.00 -7.32 3.01
N LYS A 3 -17.92 -7.01 3.71
CA LYS A 3 -17.01 -5.91 3.41
C LYS A 3 -15.63 -6.47 3.10
N TYR A 4 -14.81 -5.68 2.41
CA TYR A 4 -13.45 -6.07 2.04
C TYR A 4 -12.47 -5.04 2.59
N LYS A 5 -11.31 -5.53 3.03
CA LYS A 5 -10.24 -4.72 3.58
C LYS A 5 -8.93 -5.03 2.87
N VAL A 6 -8.11 -4.00 2.67
CA VAL A 6 -6.75 -4.15 2.14
C VAL A 6 -5.77 -4.17 3.29
N ILE A 7 -4.84 -5.13 3.26
CA ILE A 7 -3.69 -5.21 4.16
C ILE A 7 -2.45 -5.14 3.28
N TYR A 8 -1.60 -4.14 3.48
CA TYR A 8 -0.33 -4.00 2.80
C TYR A 8 0.75 -4.75 3.58
N HIS A 9 1.64 -5.45 2.87
CA HIS A 9 2.85 -6.01 3.44
C HIS A 9 4.05 -5.29 2.83
N TRP A 10 4.87 -4.71 3.69
CA TRP A 10 6.02 -3.90 3.29
C TRP A 10 7.31 -4.71 3.31
N SER A 11 8.27 -4.31 2.48
CA SER A 11 9.57 -4.96 2.33
C SER A 11 10.40 -5.02 3.63
N ASP A 12 10.12 -4.15 4.60
CA ASP A 12 10.73 -4.15 5.93
C ASP A 12 10.11 -5.19 6.90
N GLY A 13 9.11 -5.93 6.43
CA GLY A 13 8.39 -6.95 7.17
C GLY A 13 7.28 -6.41 8.08
N THR A 14 6.96 -5.12 7.98
CA THR A 14 5.79 -4.53 8.64
C THR A 14 4.54 -4.67 7.77
N GLU A 15 3.38 -4.51 8.41
CA GLU A 15 2.08 -4.59 7.77
C GLU A 15 1.27 -3.35 8.15
N ASP A 16 0.52 -2.81 7.20
CA ASP A 16 -0.43 -1.72 7.45
C ASP A 16 -1.80 -2.07 6.87
N GLU A 17 -2.82 -1.53 7.52
CA GLU A 17 -4.21 -1.76 7.16
C GLU A 17 -4.80 -0.51 6.50
N GLU A 18 -5.47 -0.67 5.37
CA GLU A 18 -6.28 0.42 4.81
C GLU A 18 -7.47 0.71 5.73
N ASP A 19 -7.67 1.99 6.06
CA ASP A 19 -8.74 2.43 6.96
C ASP A 19 -10.12 2.28 6.30
N GLU A 20 -10.18 2.37 4.97
CA GLU A 20 -11.41 2.24 4.18
C GLU A 20 -11.83 0.77 4.02
N LEU A 21 -13.13 0.51 4.22
CA LEU A 21 -13.76 -0.78 3.92
C LEU A 21 -14.57 -0.68 2.64
N PHE A 22 -14.34 -1.63 1.73
CA PHE A 22 -14.94 -1.65 0.40
C PHE A 22 -16.16 -2.56 0.32
N ASP A 23 -17.08 -2.26 -0.59
CA ASP A 23 -18.30 -3.04 -0.82
C ASP A 23 -18.06 -4.24 -1.77
N SER A 24 -16.94 -4.24 -2.49
CA SER A 24 -16.54 -5.33 -3.39
C SER A 24 -15.04 -5.62 -3.32
N GLU A 25 -14.68 -6.88 -3.63
CA GLU A 25 -13.29 -7.31 -3.73
C GLU A 25 -12.54 -6.54 -4.83
N ASP A 26 -13.19 -6.30 -5.97
CA ASP A 26 -12.62 -5.55 -7.09
C ASP A 26 -12.24 -4.11 -6.68
N GLU A 27 -13.09 -3.41 -5.93
CA GLU A 27 -12.79 -2.06 -5.41
C GLU A 27 -11.60 -2.08 -4.45
N ALA A 28 -11.54 -3.06 -3.54
CA ALA A 28 -10.40 -3.23 -2.64
C ALA A 28 -9.11 -3.55 -3.42
N GLN A 29 -9.20 -4.35 -4.48
CA GLN A 29 -8.05 -4.70 -5.31
C GLN A 29 -7.50 -3.50 -6.09
N GLU A 30 -8.39 -2.67 -6.65
CA GLU A 30 -8.01 -1.41 -7.29
C GLU A 30 -7.36 -0.45 -6.27
N ALA A 31 -7.90 -0.38 -5.06
CA ALA A 31 -7.34 0.44 -3.97
C ALA A 31 -5.94 -0.03 -3.56
N GLY A 32 -5.73 -1.33 -3.36
CA GLY A 32 -4.41 -1.87 -3.00
C GLY A 32 -3.34 -1.63 -4.07
N LEU A 33 -3.68 -1.84 -5.35
CA LEU A 33 -2.77 -1.52 -6.46
C LEU A 33 -2.42 -0.03 -6.52
N TYR A 34 -3.41 0.82 -6.28
CA TYR A 34 -3.20 2.27 -6.21
C TYR A 34 -2.29 2.65 -5.03
N GLY A 35 -2.52 2.06 -3.86
CA GLY A 35 -1.72 2.25 -2.65
C GLY A 35 -0.24 1.94 -2.85
N LEU A 36 0.09 0.78 -3.41
CA LEU A 36 1.48 0.41 -3.73
C LEU A 36 2.14 1.42 -4.68
N SER A 37 1.42 1.83 -5.73
CA SER A 37 1.92 2.85 -6.66
C SER A 37 2.15 4.20 -5.97
N CYS A 38 1.28 4.57 -5.04
CA CYS A 38 1.41 5.80 -4.25
C CYS A 38 2.59 5.75 -3.29
N ALA A 39 2.85 4.62 -2.64
CA ALA A 39 3.99 4.44 -1.73
C ALA A 39 5.32 4.69 -2.46
N LYS A 40 5.53 4.04 -3.61
CA LYS A 40 6.74 4.21 -4.43
C LYS A 40 6.91 5.65 -4.94
N LEU A 41 5.85 6.23 -5.51
CA LEU A 41 5.90 7.61 -6.02
C LEU A 41 6.12 8.62 -4.88
N GLY A 42 5.53 8.38 -3.71
CA GLY A 42 5.71 9.21 -2.52
C GLY A 42 7.17 9.24 -2.06
N GLY A 43 7.83 8.07 -2.01
CA GLY A 43 9.25 7.96 -1.70
C GLY A 43 10.13 8.76 -2.66
N GLU A 44 9.90 8.63 -3.97
CA GLU A 44 10.63 9.38 -5.00
C GLU A 44 10.44 10.91 -4.82
N ILE A 45 9.20 11.35 -4.57
CA ILE A 45 8.89 12.76 -4.34
C ILE A 45 9.57 13.29 -3.06
N LEU A 46 9.60 12.51 -1.99
CA LEU A 46 10.24 12.91 -0.72
C LEU A 46 11.75 13.08 -0.89
N GLU A 47 12.41 12.15 -1.57
CA GLU A 47 13.84 12.28 -1.89
C GLU A 47 14.09 13.51 -2.76
N MET A 48 13.27 13.76 -3.78
CA MET A 48 13.40 14.97 -4.60
C MET A 48 13.16 16.26 -3.80
N SER A 49 12.26 16.23 -2.82
CA SER A 49 11.92 17.41 -2.01
C SER A 49 13.00 17.75 -1.00
N ASN A 50 13.74 16.77 -0.49
CA ASN A 50 14.83 16.97 0.46
C ASN A 50 15.91 15.90 0.32
N PRO A 51 16.77 16.01 -0.72
CA PRO A 51 17.72 14.97 -1.06
C PRO A 51 18.66 14.62 0.09
N GLY A 52 18.74 13.34 0.42
CA GLY A 52 19.61 12.80 1.46
C GLY A 52 18.96 12.60 2.83
N ASP A 53 17.81 13.24 3.10
CA ASP A 53 17.02 12.96 4.32
C ASP A 53 16.04 11.79 4.11
N TYR A 54 15.68 11.49 2.85
CA TYR A 54 14.75 10.41 2.47
C TYR A 54 15.35 9.54 1.36
N PRO A 55 16.45 8.81 1.61
CA PRO A 55 17.08 7.99 0.57
C PRO A 55 16.07 7.04 -0.07
N PHE A 56 16.01 7.05 -1.40
CA PHE A 56 15.08 6.25 -2.19
C PHE A 56 15.84 5.30 -3.12
N HIS A 57 15.55 4.00 -3.00
CA HIS A 57 15.95 3.00 -3.98
C HIS A 57 14.71 2.24 -4.47
N GLU A 58 14.61 2.04 -5.78
CA GLU A 58 13.46 1.31 -6.35
C GLU A 58 13.32 -0.11 -5.79
N SER A 59 14.43 -0.74 -5.43
CA SER A 59 14.47 -2.08 -4.80
C SER A 59 13.80 -2.14 -3.45
N ASP A 60 13.67 -1.01 -2.75
CA ASP A 60 13.04 -0.96 -1.42
C ASP A 60 11.53 -1.19 -1.50
N TYR A 61 10.94 -1.14 -2.71
CA TYR A 61 9.52 -1.32 -2.97
C TYR A 61 9.22 -2.55 -3.84
N GLU A 62 10.24 -3.32 -4.26
CA GLU A 62 10.06 -4.45 -5.19
C GLU A 62 9.30 -5.63 -4.55
N ASP A 63 9.46 -5.78 -3.23
CA ASP A 63 8.84 -6.84 -2.44
C ASP A 63 7.55 -6.38 -1.73
N ASP A 64 7.12 -5.12 -1.93
CA ASP A 64 5.87 -4.61 -1.36
C ASP A 64 4.67 -5.26 -2.07
N ASP A 65 3.73 -5.79 -1.30
CA ASP A 65 2.50 -6.38 -1.81
C ASP A 65 1.28 -6.04 -0.93
N PHE A 66 0.14 -6.62 -1.27
CA PHE A 66 -1.06 -6.49 -0.47
C PHE A 66 -1.93 -7.74 -0.58
N GLU A 67 -2.76 -7.97 0.43
CA GLU A 67 -3.87 -8.92 0.41
C GLU A 67 -5.21 -8.21 0.57
N VAL A 68 -6.25 -8.80 -0.03
CA VAL A 68 -7.64 -8.40 0.19
C VAL A 68 -8.30 -9.47 1.04
N VAL A 69 -8.85 -9.07 2.18
CA VAL A 69 -9.52 -9.96 3.12
C VAL A 69 -11.00 -9.62 3.24
N GLU A 70 -11.84 -10.66 3.23
CA GLU A 70 -13.26 -10.55 3.54
C GLU A 70 -13.44 -10.32 5.05
N VAL A 71 -14.23 -9.31 5.43
CA VAL A 71 -14.55 -9.02 6.82
C VAL A 71 -16.06 -9.02 7.03
N ASP A 72 -16.48 -9.74 8.07
CA ASP A 72 -17.86 -9.71 8.58
C ASP A 72 -18.00 -8.51 9.53
N GLU A 73 -18.96 -7.61 9.26
CA GLU A 73 -19.40 -6.58 10.23
C GLU A 73 -20.20 -7.17 11.41
#